data_AF-A0A938LTE9-F1
#
_entry.id   AF-A0A938LTE9-F1
#
_cell.length_a   1.000
_cell.length_b   1.000
_cell.length_c   1.000
_cell.angle_alpha   90.00
_cell.angle_beta   90.00
_cell.angle_gamma   90.00
#
_symmetry.space_group_name_H-M   'P 1'
#
loop_
_entity.id
_entity.type
_entity.pdbx_description
1 polymer ?
#
loop_
_entity_poly.entity_id
_entity_poly.type
_entity_poly.pdbx_seq_one_letter_code
_entity_poly.pdbx_strand_id
1 'polypeptide(L)'
;MTQEKETGEPDRQTPRHLPHREWLQAYPDQQERDRVRSQGFEARWSIIRLIVFVAGVAGVVLLRRDLPATGLAGTIAALVFAGAIWQHTKWQSRRTLAERLLIVVEESLHATNRRDRPARSWQRPEDPTNLPADLPVILEPGPTWPLSEQEQDDLDLYGPPVGVFGLLNRTSTALGARRLRDMLDRPCLSGAHIQRRQQAVGRLDKHNELRFGLMATLVPLRSHSEKLDRMVRLLHTTERPPRSVVDRGARSHPSPQLKRWKRG
;
A
#
# COMPACT_ATOMS: atom_id res chain seq x y z
N MET A 1 -16.20 -31.12 -11.27
CA MET A 1 -15.20 -30.51 -12.16
C MET A 1 -15.89 -29.36 -12.88
N THR A 2 -15.76 -28.15 -12.35
CA THR A 2 -16.42 -26.96 -12.87
C THR A 2 -15.42 -26.24 -13.74
N GLN A 3 -15.62 -26.25 -15.07
CA GLN A 3 -14.85 -25.42 -15.99
C GLN A 3 -15.11 -23.96 -15.62
N GLU A 4 -14.12 -23.28 -15.03
CA GLU A 4 -14.09 -21.84 -14.99
C GLU A 4 -14.10 -21.35 -16.44
N LYS A 5 -15.26 -20.80 -16.82
CA LYS A 5 -15.48 -20.13 -18.09
C LYS A 5 -14.54 -18.92 -18.09
N GLU A 6 -13.37 -19.05 -18.73
CA GLU A 6 -12.50 -17.93 -19.06
C GLU A 6 -13.30 -16.95 -19.90
N THR A 7 -13.98 -16.02 -19.24
CA THR A 7 -14.47 -14.81 -19.87
C THR A 7 -13.25 -14.14 -20.45
N GLY A 8 -13.10 -14.25 -21.78
CA GLY A 8 -12.09 -13.54 -22.56
C GLY A 8 -12.19 -12.06 -22.25
N GLU A 9 -11.41 -11.62 -21.26
CA GLU A 9 -11.14 -10.24 -21.02
C GLU A 9 -10.43 -9.76 -22.29
N PRO A 10 -11.02 -8.82 -23.05
CA PRO A 10 -10.46 -8.40 -24.32
C PRO A 10 -9.00 -8.07 -24.08
N ASP A 11 -8.12 -8.74 -24.84
CA ASP A 11 -6.67 -8.68 -24.71
C ASP A 11 -6.26 -7.21 -24.58
N ARG A 12 -6.12 -6.75 -23.33
CA ARG A 12 -5.63 -5.42 -23.01
C ARG A 12 -4.16 -5.55 -23.31
N GLN A 13 -3.82 -5.43 -24.59
CA GLN A 13 -2.46 -5.24 -25.05
C GLN A 13 -2.03 -3.87 -24.54
N THR A 14 -1.74 -3.80 -23.23
CA THR A 14 -1.03 -2.67 -22.68
C THR A 14 0.25 -2.59 -23.49
N PRO A 15 0.52 -1.47 -24.17
CA PRO A 15 1.68 -1.37 -25.05
C PRO A 15 2.94 -1.41 -24.18
N ARG A 16 3.51 -2.61 -24.00
CA ARG A 16 4.61 -2.91 -23.06
C ARG A 16 5.95 -2.26 -23.44
N HIS A 17 5.99 -1.51 -24.54
CA HIS A 17 7.22 -0.96 -25.11
C HIS A 17 7.17 0.55 -25.37
N LEU A 18 6.10 1.27 -24.97
CA LEU A 18 6.12 2.71 -25.09
C LEU A 18 7.14 3.33 -24.12
N PRO A 19 7.91 4.33 -24.55
CA PRO A 19 8.66 5.20 -23.64
C PRO A 19 7.77 5.65 -22.48
N HIS A 20 8.33 5.68 -21.27
CA HIS A 20 7.56 5.97 -20.05
C HIS A 20 6.71 7.25 -20.16
N ARG A 21 7.23 8.28 -20.84
CA ARG A 21 6.53 9.54 -21.08
C ARG A 21 5.29 9.38 -21.96
N GLU A 22 5.39 8.61 -23.05
CA GLU A 22 4.27 8.34 -23.94
C GLU A 22 3.21 7.48 -23.25
N TRP A 23 3.65 6.48 -22.47
CA TRP A 23 2.76 5.72 -21.60
C TRP A 23 2.01 6.63 -20.63
N LEU A 24 2.71 7.54 -19.95
CA LEU A 24 2.10 8.51 -19.03
C LEU A 24 1.11 9.47 -19.70
N GLN A 25 1.31 9.81 -20.97
CA GLN A 25 0.41 10.69 -21.71
C GLN A 25 -0.86 9.97 -22.17
N ALA A 26 -0.75 8.70 -22.58
CA ALA A 26 -1.90 7.90 -23.03
C ALA A 26 -2.74 7.32 -21.87
N TYR A 27 -2.13 7.12 -20.70
CA TYR A 27 -2.76 6.46 -19.56
C TYR A 27 -3.96 7.23 -18.96
N PRO A 28 -3.95 8.57 -18.78
CA PRO A 28 -5.11 9.34 -18.32
C PRO A 28 -6.37 9.09 -19.13
N ASP A 29 -6.27 9.09 -20.47
CA ASP A 29 -7.43 8.90 -21.36
C ASP A 29 -8.05 7.51 -21.22
N GLN A 30 -7.24 6.49 -20.92
CA GLN A 30 -7.73 5.16 -20.60
C GLN A 30 -8.43 5.13 -19.24
N GLN A 31 -7.82 5.76 -18.22
CA GLN A 31 -8.39 5.79 -16.87
C GLN A 31 -9.69 6.61 -16.79
N GLU A 32 -9.81 7.71 -17.53
CA GLU A 32 -11.03 8.51 -17.57
C GLU A 32 -12.19 7.72 -18.21
N ARG A 33 -11.92 6.97 -19.28
CA ARG A 33 -12.90 6.05 -19.87
C ARG A 33 -13.35 4.98 -18.88
N ASP A 34 -12.41 4.38 -18.14
CA ASP A 34 -12.71 3.38 -17.11
C ASP A 34 -13.47 4.00 -15.92
N ARG A 35 -13.20 5.27 -15.57
CA ARG A 35 -13.93 6.04 -14.53
C ARG A 35 -15.38 6.27 -14.94
N VAL A 36 -15.62 6.83 -16.13
CA VAL A 36 -16.96 7.10 -16.66
C VAL A 36 -17.78 5.80 -16.76
N ARG A 37 -17.14 4.73 -17.26
CA ARG A 37 -17.76 3.41 -17.33
C ARG A 37 -18.14 2.87 -15.94
N SER A 38 -17.25 2.99 -14.96
CA SER A 38 -17.50 2.54 -13.59
C SER A 38 -18.62 3.34 -12.90
N GLN A 39 -18.69 4.65 -13.14
CA GLN A 39 -19.76 5.50 -12.63
C GLN A 39 -21.14 5.09 -13.15
N GLY A 40 -21.24 4.76 -14.45
CA GLY A 40 -22.48 4.25 -15.03
C GLY A 40 -22.93 2.93 -14.39
N PHE A 41 -22.00 2.01 -14.11
CA PHE A 41 -22.32 0.77 -13.41
C PHE A 41 -22.68 0.98 -11.94
N GLU A 42 -21.99 1.87 -11.24
CA GLU A 42 -22.31 2.21 -9.84
C GLU A 42 -23.73 2.75 -9.70
N ALA A 43 -24.15 3.67 -10.58
CA ALA A 43 -25.51 4.21 -10.61
C ALA A 43 -26.56 3.12 -10.86
N ARG A 44 -26.32 2.23 -11.85
CA ARG A 44 -27.22 1.10 -12.15
C ARG A 44 -27.37 0.17 -10.94
N TRP A 45 -26.27 -0.21 -10.29
CA TRP A 45 -26.33 -1.11 -9.12
C TRP A 45 -26.94 -0.44 -7.89
N SER A 46 -26.78 0.88 -7.73
CA SER A 46 -27.48 1.64 -6.68
C SER A 46 -29.00 1.60 -6.89
N ILE A 47 -29.47 1.79 -8.13
CA ILE A 47 -30.89 1.68 -8.50
C ILE A 47 -31.41 0.26 -8.28
N ILE A 48 -30.68 -0.76 -8.74
CA ILE A 48 -31.07 -2.17 -8.53
C ILE A 48 -31.19 -2.48 -7.04
N ARG A 49 -30.24 -2.06 -6.21
CA ARG A 49 -30.28 -2.24 -4.76
C ARG A 49 -31.54 -1.62 -4.15
N LEU A 50 -31.92 -0.41 -4.59
CA LEU A 50 -33.14 0.26 -4.14
C LEU A 50 -34.40 -0.51 -4.56
N ILE A 51 -34.49 -0.93 -5.83
CA ILE A 51 -35.62 -1.71 -6.35
C ILE A 51 -35.77 -3.02 -5.58
N VAL A 52 -34.68 -3.77 -5.39
CA VAL A 52 -34.70 -5.05 -4.67
C VAL A 52 -35.14 -4.85 -3.22
N PHE A 53 -34.67 -3.79 -2.56
CA PHE A 53 -35.09 -3.47 -1.19
C PHE A 53 -36.59 -3.19 -1.10
N VAL A 54 -37.10 -2.30 -1.96
CA VAL A 54 -38.53 -1.93 -1.98
C VAL A 54 -39.41 -3.13 -2.33
N ALA A 55 -39.01 -3.91 -3.34
CA ALA A 55 -39.74 -5.12 -3.74
C ALA A 55 -39.72 -6.20 -2.66
N GLY A 56 -38.60 -6.38 -1.96
CA GLY A 56 -38.48 -7.29 -0.82
C GLY A 56 -39.41 -6.92 0.32
N VAL A 57 -39.44 -5.65 0.71
CA VAL A 57 -40.36 -5.13 1.74
C VAL A 57 -41.82 -5.30 1.31
N ALA A 58 -42.16 -4.93 0.07
CA ALA A 58 -43.51 -5.10 -0.46
C ALA A 58 -43.94 -6.58 -0.47
N GLY A 59 -43.05 -7.49 -0.88
CA GLY A 59 -43.29 -8.93 -0.88
C GLY A 59 -43.60 -9.48 0.52
N VAL A 60 -42.80 -9.08 1.52
CA VAL A 60 -43.04 -9.46 2.94
C VAL A 60 -44.39 -8.92 3.44
N VAL A 61 -44.75 -7.67 3.12
CA VAL A 61 -46.03 -7.07 3.52
C VAL A 61 -47.22 -7.77 2.86
N LEU A 62 -47.12 -8.11 1.58
CA LEU A 62 -48.17 -8.79 0.83
C LEU A 62 -48.37 -10.23 1.31
N LEU A 63 -47.28 -10.94 1.64
CA LEU A 63 -47.31 -12.34 2.07
C LEU A 63 -47.54 -12.53 3.57
N ARG A 64 -47.66 -11.46 4.36
CA ARG A 64 -47.72 -11.51 5.84
C ARG A 64 -48.76 -12.44 6.48
N ARG A 65 -49.76 -12.90 5.71
CA ARG A 65 -50.77 -13.86 6.15
C ARG A 65 -50.28 -15.32 6.12
N ASP A 66 -49.22 -15.58 5.36
CA ASP A 66 -48.57 -16.89 5.19
C ASP A 66 -47.12 -16.80 5.69
N LEU A 67 -46.89 -17.27 6.92
CA LEU A 67 -45.60 -17.21 7.59
C LEU A 67 -44.47 -17.94 6.84
N PRO A 68 -44.63 -19.21 6.38
CA PRO A 68 -43.57 -19.87 5.63
C PRO A 68 -43.28 -19.19 4.29
N ALA A 69 -44.29 -18.73 3.56
CA ALA A 69 -44.08 -17.99 2.31
C ALA A 69 -43.36 -16.65 2.56
N THR A 70 -43.72 -15.95 3.64
CA THR A 70 -43.04 -14.72 4.06
C THR A 70 -41.57 -14.96 4.38
N GLY A 71 -41.26 -16.03 5.13
CA GLY A 71 -39.88 -16.38 5.50
C GLY A 71 -39.00 -16.71 4.28
N LEU A 72 -39.55 -17.45 3.32
CA LEU A 72 -38.85 -17.77 2.08
C LEU A 72 -38.63 -16.51 1.22
N ALA A 73 -39.67 -15.70 1.02
CA ALA A 73 -39.58 -14.45 0.26
C ALA A 73 -38.57 -13.47 0.88
N GLY A 74 -38.57 -13.34 2.21
CA GLY A 74 -37.61 -12.52 2.94
C GLY A 74 -36.17 -12.98 2.74
N THR A 75 -35.93 -14.30 2.79
CA THR A 75 -34.59 -14.88 2.60
C THR A 75 -34.07 -14.66 1.18
N ILE A 76 -34.91 -14.89 0.17
CA ILE A 76 -34.56 -14.64 -1.23
C ILE A 76 -34.25 -13.16 -1.45
N ALA A 77 -35.09 -12.26 -0.95
CA ALA A 77 -34.87 -10.82 -1.04
C ALA A 77 -33.56 -10.40 -0.38
N ALA A 78 -33.25 -10.95 0.81
CA ALA A 78 -32.00 -10.68 1.51
C ALA A 78 -30.76 -11.13 0.71
N LEU A 79 -30.79 -12.32 0.10
CA LEU A 79 -29.68 -12.81 -0.73
C LEU A 79 -29.46 -11.97 -1.98
N VAL A 80 -30.53 -11.60 -2.68
CA VAL A 80 -30.44 -10.73 -3.87
C VAL A 80 -29.91 -9.35 -3.48
N PHE A 81 -30.37 -8.79 -2.35
CA PHE A 81 -29.92 -7.51 -1.85
C PHE A 81 -28.43 -7.53 -1.45
N ALA A 82 -27.98 -8.59 -0.77
CA ALA A 82 -26.57 -8.79 -0.43
C ALA A 82 -25.69 -8.86 -1.71
N GLY A 83 -26.14 -9.58 -2.73
CA GLY A 83 -25.48 -9.62 -4.04
C GLY A 83 -25.38 -8.25 -4.70
N ALA A 84 -26.44 -7.44 -4.64
CA ALA A 84 -26.45 -6.07 -5.17
C ALA A 84 -25.48 -5.14 -4.41
N ILE A 85 -25.40 -5.25 -3.08
CA ILE A 85 -24.41 -4.52 -2.26
C ILE A 85 -22.99 -4.91 -2.65
N TRP A 86 -22.71 -6.21 -2.79
CA TRP A 86 -21.38 -6.68 -3.16
C TRP A 86 -20.95 -6.16 -4.54
N GLN A 87 -21.85 -6.17 -5.53
CA GLN A 87 -21.56 -5.58 -6.84
C GLN A 87 -21.36 -4.07 -6.77
N HIS A 88 -22.21 -3.34 -6.03
CA HIS A 88 -22.06 -1.90 -5.84
C HIS A 88 -20.70 -1.54 -5.21
N THR A 89 -20.33 -2.20 -4.12
CA THR A 89 -19.03 -1.97 -3.44
C THR A 89 -17.84 -2.31 -4.32
N LYS A 90 -17.93 -3.36 -5.16
CA LYS A 90 -16.92 -3.68 -6.18
C LYS A 90 -16.74 -2.55 -7.19
N TRP A 91 -17.83 -2.01 -7.75
CA TRP A 91 -17.78 -0.92 -8.73
C TRP A 91 -17.33 0.40 -8.11
N GLN A 92 -17.79 0.72 -6.90
CA GLN A 92 -17.33 1.86 -6.13
C GLN A 92 -15.81 1.78 -5.89
N SER A 93 -15.29 0.61 -5.49
CA SER A 93 -13.85 0.39 -5.29
C SER A 93 -13.05 0.61 -6.58
N ARG A 94 -13.57 0.14 -7.73
CA ARG A 94 -12.95 0.36 -9.04
C ARG A 94 -12.93 1.83 -9.43
N ARG A 95 -14.03 2.56 -9.24
CA ARG A 95 -14.09 4.01 -9.48
C ARG A 95 -13.09 4.75 -8.61
N THR A 96 -13.09 4.48 -7.31
CA THR A 96 -12.18 5.13 -6.37
C THR A 96 -10.71 4.82 -6.67
N LEU A 97 -10.39 3.61 -7.17
CA LEU A 97 -9.04 3.29 -7.64
C LEU A 97 -8.67 4.11 -8.88
N ALA A 98 -9.56 4.21 -9.87
CA ALA A 98 -9.33 5.01 -11.09
C ALA A 98 -9.10 6.50 -10.76
N GLU A 99 -9.89 7.07 -9.84
CA GLU A 99 -9.70 8.44 -9.36
C GLU A 99 -8.33 8.64 -8.71
N ARG A 100 -7.89 7.70 -7.87
CA ARG A 100 -6.57 7.76 -7.22
C ARG A 100 -5.44 7.57 -8.23
N LEU A 101 -5.63 6.75 -9.26
CA LEU A 101 -4.67 6.61 -10.35
C LEU A 101 -4.49 7.92 -11.10
N LEU A 102 -5.59 8.64 -11.42
CA LEU A 102 -5.51 9.94 -12.08
C LEU A 102 -4.70 10.96 -11.25
N ILE A 103 -4.89 11.00 -9.94
CA ILE A 103 -4.08 11.85 -9.03
C ILE A 103 -2.59 11.50 -9.14
N VAL A 104 -2.24 10.22 -9.09
CA VAL A 104 -0.83 9.77 -9.18
C VAL A 104 -0.23 10.11 -10.55
N VAL A 105 -1.01 10.00 -11.62
CA VAL A 105 -0.57 10.32 -12.98
C VAL A 105 -0.34 11.82 -13.13
N GLU A 106 -1.25 12.64 -12.64
CA GLU A 106 -1.09 14.10 -12.63
C GLU A 106 0.18 14.50 -11.83
N GLU A 107 0.38 13.94 -10.64
CA GLU A 107 1.60 14.14 -9.85
C GLU A 107 2.87 13.72 -10.61
N SER A 108 2.81 12.60 -11.32
CA SER A 108 3.94 12.06 -12.09
C SER A 108 4.25 12.93 -13.32
N LEU A 109 3.22 13.42 -14.02
CA LEU A 109 3.38 14.36 -15.12
C LEU A 109 3.96 15.69 -14.62
N HIS A 110 3.44 16.20 -13.50
CA HIS A 110 3.98 17.40 -12.85
C HIS A 110 5.46 17.23 -12.50
N ALA A 111 5.80 16.09 -11.91
CA ALA A 111 7.16 15.69 -11.57
C ALA A 111 8.12 15.63 -12.76
N THR A 112 7.64 15.17 -13.93
CA THR A 112 8.47 15.10 -15.14
C THR A 112 8.69 16.47 -15.79
N ASN A 113 7.74 17.40 -15.63
CA ASN A 113 7.79 18.71 -16.28
C ASN A 113 8.52 19.78 -15.44
N ARG A 114 8.52 19.68 -14.11
CA ARG A 114 9.21 20.63 -13.21
C ARG A 114 10.42 19.98 -12.56
N ARG A 115 11.62 20.38 -13.00
CA ARG A 115 12.90 20.00 -12.38
C ARG A 115 13.37 21.00 -11.32
N ASP A 116 12.81 22.20 -11.34
CA ASP A 116 13.16 23.33 -10.47
C ASP A 116 12.43 23.31 -9.11
N ARG A 117 11.49 22.37 -8.91
CA ARG A 117 10.70 22.26 -7.69
C ARG A 117 10.69 20.83 -7.17
N PRO A 118 10.71 20.63 -5.83
CA PRO A 118 10.57 19.31 -5.28
C PRO A 118 9.17 18.78 -5.60
N ALA A 119 9.06 17.46 -5.76
CA ALA A 119 7.78 16.80 -5.99
C ALA A 119 6.78 17.07 -4.85
N ARG A 120 7.30 17.16 -3.63
CA ARG A 120 6.55 17.17 -2.37
C ARG A 120 7.16 18.12 -1.37
N SER A 121 8.37 17.80 -0.92
CA SER A 121 9.15 18.62 0.00
C SER A 121 10.63 18.31 -0.16
N TRP A 122 11.46 19.34 -0.06
CA TRP A 122 12.92 19.23 0.06
C TRP A 122 13.36 19.13 1.52
N GLN A 123 12.50 19.51 2.47
CA GLN A 123 12.83 19.55 3.89
C GLN A 123 13.06 18.15 4.43
N ARG A 124 14.08 18.02 5.29
CA ARG A 124 14.37 16.80 6.03
C ARG A 124 13.15 16.43 6.90
N PRO A 125 12.54 15.25 6.70
CA PRO A 125 11.42 14.82 7.54
C PRO A 125 11.85 14.66 8.99
N GLU A 126 11.07 15.19 9.92
CA GLU A 126 11.30 15.01 11.36
C GLU A 126 10.69 13.70 11.86
N ASP A 127 11.32 13.11 12.88
CA ASP A 127 10.71 12.01 13.62
C ASP A 127 9.64 12.54 14.56
N PRO A 128 8.47 11.89 14.67
CA PRO A 128 7.45 12.34 15.59
C PRO A 128 7.95 12.20 17.03
N THR A 129 7.85 13.30 17.78
CA THR A 129 8.35 13.48 19.17
C THR A 129 7.92 12.38 20.15
N ASN A 130 6.84 11.67 19.84
CA ASN A 130 6.24 10.66 20.71
C ASN A 130 6.49 9.22 20.27
N LEU A 131 7.25 8.93 19.22
CA LEU A 131 7.61 7.54 18.86
C LEU A 131 8.93 7.14 19.53
N PRO A 132 9.06 5.88 19.99
CA PRO A 132 10.39 5.32 20.24
C PRO A 132 11.23 5.52 18.96
N ALA A 133 12.47 6.00 19.12
CA ALA A 133 13.31 6.51 18.03
C ALA A 133 13.51 5.52 16.86
N ASP A 134 13.30 4.23 17.11
CA ASP A 134 13.44 3.19 16.10
C ASP A 134 12.09 2.90 15.43
N LEU A 135 11.88 3.52 14.27
CA LEU A 135 10.97 2.96 13.27
C LEU A 135 11.35 1.48 13.04
N PRO A 136 10.42 0.59 12.64
CA PRO A 136 10.73 -0.83 12.48
C PRO A 136 11.98 -1.00 11.65
N VAL A 137 12.87 -1.93 11.96
CA VAL A 137 14.03 -2.22 11.11
C VAL A 137 13.52 -2.92 9.83
N ILE A 138 12.87 -2.15 8.96
CA ILE A 138 12.45 -2.56 7.61
C ILE A 138 13.67 -2.50 6.69
N LEU A 139 14.61 -1.58 6.98
CA LEU A 139 15.92 -1.63 6.36
C LEU A 139 16.62 -2.89 6.88
N GLU A 140 16.87 -3.81 5.97
CA GLU A 140 17.53 -5.08 6.28
C GLU A 140 18.79 -4.83 7.12
N PRO A 141 18.92 -5.48 8.29
CA PRO A 141 20.01 -5.21 9.23
C PRO A 141 21.35 -5.43 8.54
N GLY A 142 22.16 -4.39 8.43
CA GLY A 142 23.45 -4.44 7.76
C GLY A 142 24.32 -3.25 8.12
N PRO A 143 25.62 -3.31 7.83
CA PRO A 143 26.52 -2.19 8.04
C PRO A 143 26.05 -0.97 7.24
N THR A 144 26.02 0.18 7.89
CA THR A 144 25.70 1.47 7.27
C THR A 144 26.83 2.45 7.49
N TRP A 145 26.96 3.42 6.60
CA TRP A 145 27.87 4.56 6.73
C TRP A 145 27.07 5.78 7.17
N PRO A 146 27.04 6.16 8.46
CA PRO A 146 26.33 7.36 8.88
C PRO A 146 27.06 8.60 8.33
N LEU A 147 26.34 9.47 7.63
CA LEU A 147 26.88 10.75 7.17
C LEU A 147 26.85 11.77 8.32
N SER A 148 27.97 12.45 8.54
CA SER A 148 28.07 13.62 9.42
C SER A 148 27.24 14.80 8.88
N GLU A 149 26.91 15.76 9.74
CA GLU A 149 26.17 16.96 9.32
C GLU A 149 26.90 17.74 8.22
N GLN A 150 28.24 17.82 8.30
CA GLN A 150 29.05 18.46 7.26
C GLN A 150 28.96 17.71 5.92
N GLU A 151 29.07 16.37 5.92
CA GLU A 151 28.91 15.59 4.69
C GLU A 151 27.50 15.70 4.11
N GLN A 152 26.47 15.83 4.94
CA GLN A 152 25.09 16.04 4.48
C GLN A 152 24.92 17.41 3.81
N ASP A 153 25.58 18.44 4.32
CA ASP A 153 25.58 19.81 3.77
C ASP A 153 26.42 19.90 2.49
N ASP A 154 27.63 19.34 2.48
CA ASP A 154 28.54 19.30 1.33
C ASP A 154 27.89 18.57 0.12
N LEU A 155 27.05 17.56 0.38
CA LEU A 155 26.30 16.83 -0.63
C LEU A 155 24.97 17.49 -1.01
N ASP A 156 24.62 18.61 -0.39
CA ASP A 156 23.34 19.31 -0.56
C ASP A 156 22.14 18.35 -0.43
N LEU A 157 22.16 17.49 0.60
CA LEU A 157 21.11 16.46 0.74
C LEU A 157 19.73 17.09 0.95
N TYR A 158 19.67 18.17 1.73
CA TYR A 158 18.44 18.83 2.17
C TYR A 158 18.44 20.34 1.92
N GLY A 159 19.35 20.89 1.12
CA GLY A 159 19.40 22.33 0.92
C GLY A 159 18.30 22.86 0.01
N PRO A 160 17.97 24.16 0.13
CA PRO A 160 17.00 24.83 -0.71
C PRO A 160 17.59 25.25 -2.08
N PRO A 161 16.79 25.37 -3.14
CA PRO A 161 15.35 25.10 -3.19
C PRO A 161 15.02 23.61 -3.41
N VAL A 162 15.98 22.82 -3.90
CA VAL A 162 15.81 21.39 -4.23
C VAL A 162 17.13 20.62 -4.05
N GLY A 163 17.45 20.23 -2.82
CA GLY A 163 18.53 19.27 -2.56
C GLY A 163 18.24 17.85 -3.08
N VAL A 164 19.20 16.94 -2.92
CA VAL A 164 19.12 15.55 -3.43
C VAL A 164 17.85 14.84 -2.93
N PHE A 165 17.48 15.03 -1.66
CA PHE A 165 16.24 14.47 -1.10
C PHE A 165 15.01 14.98 -1.85
N GLY A 166 14.94 16.28 -2.16
CA GLY A 166 13.81 16.89 -2.87
C GLY A 166 13.62 16.35 -4.30
N LEU A 167 14.73 15.98 -4.97
CA LEU A 167 14.69 15.35 -6.29
C LEU A 167 14.19 13.90 -6.24
N LEU A 168 14.64 13.15 -5.23
CA LEU A 168 14.35 11.73 -5.06
C LEU A 168 13.02 11.44 -4.38
N ASN A 169 12.53 12.34 -3.53
CA ASN A 169 11.35 12.09 -2.70
C ASN A 169 10.05 12.07 -3.51
N ARG A 170 9.70 10.88 -3.99
CA ARG A 170 8.40 10.55 -4.61
C ARG A 170 7.53 9.69 -3.70
N THR A 171 7.86 9.64 -2.41
CA THR A 171 7.19 8.74 -1.46
C THR A 171 5.76 9.22 -1.18
N SER A 172 4.80 8.28 -1.13
CA SER A 172 3.39 8.62 -0.93
C SER A 172 3.02 8.90 0.52
N THR A 173 3.85 8.59 1.52
CA THR A 173 3.51 8.71 2.94
C THR A 173 4.65 9.36 3.73
N ALA A 174 4.34 10.03 4.85
CA ALA A 174 5.37 10.60 5.73
C ALA A 174 6.34 9.54 6.27
N LEU A 175 5.83 8.33 6.58
CA LEU A 175 6.65 7.19 6.92
C LEU A 175 7.63 6.84 5.79
N GLY A 176 7.17 6.79 4.54
CA GLY A 176 8.02 6.56 3.38
C GLY A 176 9.10 7.64 3.22
N ALA A 177 8.75 8.90 3.44
CA ALA A 177 9.69 10.02 3.38
C ALA A 177 10.80 9.89 4.43
N ARG A 178 10.43 9.56 5.69
CA ARG A 178 11.41 9.27 6.76
C ARG A 178 12.29 8.08 6.41
N ARG A 179 11.74 7.02 5.78
CA ARG A 179 12.57 5.90 5.30
C ARG A 179 13.58 6.29 4.24
N LEU A 180 13.17 7.14 3.31
CA LEU A 180 14.08 7.64 2.29
C LEU A 180 15.19 8.48 2.94
N ARG A 181 14.84 9.36 3.89
CA ARG A 181 15.80 10.10 4.73
C ARG A 181 16.78 9.13 5.40
N ASP A 182 16.30 8.11 6.10
CA ASP A 182 17.17 7.12 6.78
C ASP A 182 18.13 6.42 5.81
N MET A 183 17.67 6.11 4.59
CA MET A 183 18.51 5.49 3.56
C MET A 183 19.60 6.43 3.02
N LEU A 184 19.34 7.74 2.97
CA LEU A 184 20.28 8.76 2.52
C LEU A 184 21.27 9.15 3.62
N ASP A 185 20.78 9.32 4.86
CA ASP A 185 21.61 9.67 6.02
C ASP A 185 22.57 8.53 6.40
N ARG A 186 22.18 7.27 6.11
CA ARG A 186 22.94 6.07 6.47
C ARG A 186 23.01 5.07 5.31
N PRO A 187 23.75 5.37 4.22
CA PRO A 187 23.84 4.46 3.08
C PRO A 187 24.29 3.07 3.50
N CYS A 188 23.69 2.05 2.88
CA CYS A 188 24.00 0.66 3.18
C CYS A 188 25.33 0.26 2.53
N LEU A 189 26.20 -0.44 3.27
CA LEU A 189 27.48 -0.96 2.77
C LEU A 189 27.41 -2.41 2.30
N SER A 190 26.27 -3.09 2.52
CA SER A 190 26.07 -4.47 2.09
C SER A 190 25.73 -4.53 0.59
N GLY A 191 26.65 -5.07 -0.21
CA GLY A 191 26.45 -5.28 -1.64
C GLY A 191 25.20 -6.10 -1.96
N ALA A 192 24.92 -7.15 -1.17
CA ALA A 192 23.71 -7.96 -1.33
C ALA A 192 22.42 -7.15 -1.11
N HIS A 193 22.41 -6.23 -0.12
CA HIS A 193 21.25 -5.37 0.14
C HIS A 193 21.05 -4.34 -0.97
N ILE A 194 22.14 -3.72 -1.44
CA ILE A 194 22.10 -2.79 -2.57
C ILE A 194 21.51 -3.48 -3.80
N GLN A 195 21.99 -4.70 -4.12
CA GLN A 195 21.53 -5.46 -5.29
C GLN A 195 20.04 -5.82 -5.18
N ARG A 196 19.57 -6.25 -4.00
CA ARG A 196 18.14 -6.51 -3.77
C ARG A 196 17.27 -5.27 -4.00
N ARG A 197 17.70 -4.09 -3.51
CA ARG A 197 17.00 -2.82 -3.75
C ARG A 197 16.97 -2.46 -5.23
N GLN A 198 18.10 -2.57 -5.93
CA GLN A 198 18.19 -2.31 -7.36
C GLN A 198 17.29 -3.26 -8.17
N GLN A 199 17.24 -4.55 -7.81
CA GLN A 199 16.33 -5.50 -8.42
C GLN A 199 14.86 -5.15 -8.16
N ALA A 200 14.50 -4.73 -6.94
CA ALA A 200 13.15 -4.30 -6.61
C ALA A 200 12.74 -3.05 -7.42
N VAL A 201 13.62 -2.06 -7.53
CA VAL A 201 13.41 -0.86 -8.36
C VAL A 201 13.28 -1.25 -9.84
N GLY A 202 14.18 -2.09 -10.36
CA GLY A 202 14.14 -2.55 -11.75
C GLY A 202 12.90 -3.40 -12.07
N ARG A 203 12.36 -4.15 -11.11
CA ARG A 203 11.07 -4.84 -11.25
C ARG A 203 9.92 -3.84 -11.35
N LEU A 204 9.88 -2.82 -10.50
CA LEU A 204 8.83 -1.80 -10.52
C LEU A 204 8.90 -0.91 -11.78
N ASP A 205 10.10 -0.62 -12.27
CA ASP A 205 10.31 0.16 -13.50
C ASP A 205 9.74 -0.56 -14.73
N LYS A 206 9.90 -1.88 -14.79
CA LYS A 206 9.34 -2.73 -15.86
C LYS A 206 7.82 -2.91 -15.78
N HIS A 207 7.18 -2.55 -14.66
CA HIS A 207 5.75 -2.77 -14.43
C HIS A 207 5.06 -1.47 -14.01
N ASN A 208 4.93 -0.53 -14.95
CA ASN A 208 4.31 0.78 -14.71
C ASN A 208 2.91 0.65 -14.08
N GLU A 209 2.04 -0.22 -14.58
CA GLU A 209 0.69 -0.42 -14.02
C GLU A 209 0.73 -0.84 -12.54
N LEU A 210 1.59 -1.80 -12.19
CA LEU A 210 1.77 -2.25 -10.82
C LEU A 210 2.28 -1.11 -9.93
N ARG A 211 3.28 -0.35 -10.41
CA ARG A 211 3.84 0.80 -9.69
C ARG A 211 2.76 1.85 -9.41
N PHE A 212 1.99 2.23 -10.43
CA PHE A 212 0.91 3.20 -10.31
C PHE A 212 -0.25 2.69 -9.44
N GLY A 213 -0.61 1.40 -9.56
CA GLY A 213 -1.61 0.76 -8.71
C GLY A 213 -1.21 0.76 -7.23
N LEU A 214 0.06 0.47 -6.92
CA LEU A 214 0.60 0.57 -5.57
C LEU A 214 0.53 2.02 -5.06
N MET A 215 1.00 3.00 -5.85
CA MET A 215 0.95 4.40 -5.47
C MET A 215 -0.50 4.88 -5.24
N ALA A 216 -1.43 4.49 -6.11
CA ALA A 216 -2.85 4.83 -5.99
C ALA A 216 -3.47 4.22 -4.72
N THR A 217 -3.09 2.99 -4.38
CA THR A 217 -3.54 2.33 -3.14
C THR A 217 -3.03 3.07 -1.89
N LEU A 218 -1.88 3.72 -1.97
CA LEU A 218 -1.31 4.51 -0.88
C LEU A 218 -1.88 5.93 -0.78
N VAL A 219 -2.62 6.44 -1.79
CA VAL A 219 -3.18 7.80 -1.77
C VAL A 219 -4.02 8.09 -0.51
N PRO A 220 -4.94 7.22 -0.04
CA PRO A 220 -5.73 7.49 1.17
C PRO A 220 -4.90 7.56 2.44
N LEU A 221 -3.72 6.92 2.43
CA LEU A 221 -2.84 6.91 3.59
C LEU A 221 -2.08 8.22 3.77
N ARG A 222 -2.08 9.10 2.75
CA ARG A 222 -1.45 10.44 2.79
C ARG A 222 -2.01 11.31 3.91
N SER A 223 -3.33 11.31 4.08
CA SER A 223 -4.02 12.08 5.13
C SER A 223 -4.07 11.37 6.48
N HIS A 224 -3.43 10.20 6.60
CA HIS A 224 -3.51 9.33 7.77
C HIS A 224 -2.13 8.99 8.32
N SER A 225 -1.13 9.85 8.13
CA SER A 225 0.23 9.68 8.65
C SER A 225 0.25 9.38 10.14
N GLU A 226 -0.52 10.11 10.95
CA GLU A 226 -0.61 9.89 12.40
C GLU A 226 -1.17 8.50 12.75
N LYS A 227 -2.19 8.04 12.01
CA LYS A 227 -2.77 6.71 12.23
C LYS A 227 -1.78 5.61 11.83
N LEU A 228 -1.03 5.80 10.76
CA LEU A 228 0.04 4.89 10.36
C LEU A 228 1.14 4.84 11.42
N ASP A 229 1.54 6.00 11.94
CA ASP A 229 2.56 6.10 12.99
C ASP A 229 2.09 5.42 14.28
N ARG A 230 0.81 5.58 14.64
CA ARG A 230 0.18 4.86 15.75
C ARG A 230 0.13 3.34 15.49
N MET A 231 -0.22 2.91 14.29
CA MET A 231 -0.28 1.48 13.94
C MET A 231 1.11 0.84 14.02
N VAL A 232 2.13 1.49 13.44
CA VAL A 232 3.53 1.06 13.52
C VAL A 232 3.98 0.94 14.97
N ARG A 233 3.65 1.94 15.81
CA ARG A 233 3.91 1.91 17.25
C ARG A 233 3.26 0.70 17.94
N LEU A 234 1.98 0.45 17.65
CA LEU A 234 1.24 -0.65 18.26
C LEU A 234 1.84 -2.02 17.88
N LEU A 235 2.20 -2.21 16.61
CA LEU A 235 2.87 -3.43 16.14
C LEU A 235 4.19 -3.67 16.89
N HIS A 236 4.94 -2.61 17.19
CA HIS A 236 6.15 -2.73 18.01
C HIS A 236 5.89 -3.11 19.46
N THR A 237 4.83 -2.58 20.06
CA THR A 237 4.49 -2.91 21.43
C THR A 237 3.96 -4.34 21.58
N THR A 238 3.33 -4.91 20.55
CA THR A 238 2.75 -6.26 20.60
C THR A 238 3.75 -7.37 20.28
N GLU A 239 4.84 -7.09 19.55
CA GLU A 239 5.85 -8.09 19.16
C GLU A 239 6.76 -8.59 20.30
N ARG A 240 6.59 -8.09 21.53
CA ARG A 240 7.21 -8.71 22.71
C ARG A 240 6.14 -9.17 23.70
N PRO A 241 5.51 -10.34 23.50
CA PRO A 241 5.01 -11.05 24.67
C PRO A 241 6.18 -11.17 25.66
N PRO A 242 6.01 -10.79 26.94
CA PRO A 242 7.04 -11.04 27.95
C PRO A 242 7.39 -12.52 27.83
N ARG A 243 8.67 -12.83 27.55
CA ARG A 243 9.15 -14.22 27.49
C ARG A 243 8.55 -14.94 28.69
N SER A 244 7.66 -15.89 28.42
CA SER A 244 6.90 -16.54 29.48
C SER A 244 7.89 -17.08 30.49
N VAL A 245 7.55 -16.95 31.78
CA VAL A 245 8.38 -17.40 32.90
C VAL A 245 8.77 -18.89 32.77
N VAL A 246 8.08 -19.63 31.91
CA VAL A 246 8.38 -21.01 31.48
C VAL A 246 9.81 -21.16 30.92
N ASP A 247 10.37 -20.17 30.24
CA ASP A 247 11.74 -20.26 29.68
C ASP A 247 12.84 -20.06 30.75
N ARG A 248 12.46 -19.65 31.97
CA ARG A 248 13.37 -19.53 33.12
C ARG A 248 13.57 -20.87 33.85
N GLY A 249 12.73 -21.87 33.61
CA GLY A 249 12.83 -23.21 34.21
C GLY A 249 13.76 -24.18 33.48
N ALA A 250 14.14 -23.91 32.23
CA ALA A 250 14.89 -24.86 31.40
C ALA A 250 16.43 -24.73 31.48
N ARG A 251 16.99 -23.82 32.30
CA ARG A 251 18.45 -23.63 32.46
C ARG A 251 19.01 -23.98 33.84
N SER A 252 18.42 -24.95 34.52
CA SER A 252 19.00 -25.52 35.75
C SER A 252 19.49 -26.96 35.57
N HIS A 253 19.86 -27.38 34.35
CA HIS A 253 20.69 -28.57 34.21
C HIS A 253 22.18 -28.18 34.22
N PRO A 254 22.92 -28.49 35.30
CA PRO A 254 24.37 -28.30 35.32
C PRO A 254 25.00 -29.19 34.26
N SER A 255 25.75 -28.59 33.33
CA SER A 255 26.58 -29.33 32.39
C SER A 255 27.51 -30.28 33.16
N PRO A 256 27.57 -31.57 32.81
CA PRO A 256 28.52 -32.50 33.41
C PRO A 256 29.93 -32.03 33.06
N GLN A 257 30.73 -31.77 34.09
CA GLN A 257 32.14 -31.44 33.93
C GLN A 257 32.85 -32.56 33.18
N LEU A 258 33.31 -32.27 31.96
CA LEU A 258 34.21 -33.14 31.22
C LEU A 258 35.55 -33.21 31.96
N LYS A 259 35.77 -34.34 32.63
CA LYS A 259 37.06 -34.73 33.21
C LYS A 259 38.15 -34.70 32.12
N ARG A 260 39.05 -33.75 32.27
CA ARG A 260 40.26 -33.54 31.48
C ARG A 260 41.21 -34.72 31.69
N TRP A 261 41.33 -35.61 30.71
CA TRP A 261 42.37 -36.64 30.68
C TRP A 261 43.73 -36.00 30.38
N LYS A 262 44.65 -36.05 31.34
CA LYS A 262 46.08 -35.85 31.11
C LYS A 262 46.64 -37.15 30.51
N ARG A 263 47.34 -37.06 29.38
CA ARG A 263 48.32 -38.08 28.97
C ARG A 263 49.72 -37.47 29.13
N GLY A 264 50.61 -38.26 29.69
CA GLY A 264 52.04 -37.98 29.79
C GLY A 264 52.78 -38.29 28.51
#